data_AF-A0A430JHV7-F1
#
_entry.id   AF-A0A430JHV7-F1
#
_cell.length_a   1.000
_cell.length_b   1.000
_cell.length_c   1.000
_cell.angle_alpha   90.00
_cell.angle_beta   90.00
_cell.angle_gamma   90.00
#
_symmetry.space_group_name_H-M   'P 1'
#
loop_
_entity.id
_entity.type
_entity.pdbx_description
1 polymer ?
#
loop_
_entity_poly.entity_id
_entity_poly.type
_entity_poly.pdbx_seq_one_letter_code
_entity_poly.pdbx_strand_id
1 'polypeptide(L)'
;MDQKQDVVRLPAERLYLEELEVLKQGDQETKPAGWQLSPKAVLTFLTGGKVKGVPITPKYIGNKRLVEMAIATLLTDRALMLIGEPGTAKSWLSENLTAAIHGDSGKVIQGTAGTSEEHIRYSWNYALLLAQGPSDQAIIKSPIFRAMETGGIARFEEISRCASEVQDALISILSEKTISIPELGREVSASRGFSVIATANTRDRGVNEMSAALKRRFNIIVLPAPSNIETEVEIVRKRVGEISTSYELKASLPEEEAVRKVVTIFRELRSGVTLDGKEKVKGPSGVISTAEAISLLTGSMALAGSFGNGRISEEDIAAGLQGAIVKDEEKDRLVWKEYLENVMKKRGSTWRNLYYACSEMNN
;
A
#
# COMPACT_ATOMS: atom_id res chain seq x y z
N MET A 1 -25.70 6.34 16.53
CA MET A 1 -25.07 7.50 15.84
C MET A 1 -24.22 6.93 14.73
N ASP A 2 -24.58 7.25 13.50
CA ASP A 2 -24.00 6.66 12.29
C ASP A 2 -22.57 7.20 12.11
N GLN A 3 -21.56 6.43 12.54
CA GLN A 3 -20.13 6.78 12.49
C GLN A 3 -19.58 6.94 11.06
N LYS A 4 -20.43 6.88 10.03
CA LYS A 4 -20.03 7.01 8.63
C LYS A 4 -19.62 8.43 8.22
N GLN A 5 -19.97 9.48 8.98
CA GLN A 5 -19.90 10.86 8.46
C GLN A 5 -18.65 11.69 8.82
N ASP A 6 -17.75 11.27 9.73
CA ASP A 6 -16.63 12.13 10.19
C ASP A 6 -15.22 11.49 10.05
N VAL A 7 -15.01 10.57 9.09
CA VAL A 7 -13.70 9.92 8.92
C VAL A 7 -13.18 10.05 7.48
N VAL A 8 -11.99 10.65 7.33
CA VAL A 8 -11.33 10.91 6.03
C VAL A 8 -11.04 9.62 5.26
N ARG A 9 -10.66 8.54 5.96
CA ARG A 9 -10.34 7.24 5.35
C ARG A 9 -10.88 6.10 6.20
N LEU A 10 -11.77 5.29 5.62
CA LEU A 10 -12.26 4.07 6.24
C LEU A 10 -11.27 2.91 6.03
N PRO A 11 -11.12 2.00 7.02
CA PRO A 11 -10.37 0.76 6.84
C PRO A 11 -11.10 -0.17 5.85
N ALA A 12 -10.36 -1.06 5.19
CA ALA A 12 -10.90 -1.92 4.12
C ALA A 12 -12.13 -2.74 4.54
N GLU A 13 -12.18 -3.28 5.77
CA GLU A 13 -13.32 -4.03 6.29
C GLU A 13 -14.62 -3.20 6.41
N ARG A 14 -14.50 -1.87 6.53
CA ARG A 14 -15.64 -0.95 6.56
C ARG A 14 -15.96 -0.43 5.16
N LEU A 15 -14.93 -0.12 4.38
CA LEU A 15 -15.09 0.37 3.00
C LEU A 15 -15.78 -0.67 2.11
N TYR A 16 -15.45 -1.95 2.27
CA TYR A 16 -15.99 -3.04 1.47
C TYR A 16 -16.94 -3.94 2.26
N LEU A 17 -17.62 -3.40 3.27
CA LEU A 17 -18.49 -4.16 4.17
C LEU A 17 -19.55 -4.97 3.40
N GLU A 18 -20.23 -4.34 2.44
CA GLU A 18 -21.29 -5.00 1.65
C GLU A 18 -20.73 -6.19 0.84
N GLU A 19 -19.59 -6.00 0.18
CA GLU A 19 -18.93 -7.07 -0.58
C GLU A 19 -18.46 -8.22 0.34
N LEU A 20 -17.92 -7.90 1.52
CA LEU A 20 -17.49 -8.88 2.51
C LEU A 20 -18.67 -9.68 3.07
N GLU A 21 -19.81 -9.04 3.36
CA GLU A 21 -21.01 -9.73 3.85
C GLU A 21 -21.61 -10.64 2.79
N VAL A 22 -21.67 -10.20 1.52
CA VAL A 22 -22.09 -11.05 0.41
C VAL A 22 -21.19 -12.27 0.25
N LEU A 23 -19.86 -12.07 0.35
CA LEU A 23 -18.89 -13.17 0.33
C LEU A 23 -19.12 -14.14 1.48
N LYS A 24 -19.28 -13.65 2.72
CA LYS A 24 -19.55 -14.51 3.89
C LYS A 24 -20.80 -15.35 3.71
N GLN A 25 -21.87 -14.76 3.17
CA GLN A 25 -23.12 -15.46 2.91
C GLN A 25 -23.02 -16.46 1.76
N GLY A 26 -22.17 -16.18 0.76
CA GLY A 26 -21.95 -17.03 -0.42
C GLY A 26 -20.92 -18.14 -0.21
N ASP A 27 -20.06 -18.01 0.79
CA ASP A 27 -18.94 -18.91 1.05
C ASP A 27 -19.39 -20.21 1.74
N GLN A 28 -19.36 -21.32 1.00
CA GLN A 28 -19.73 -22.65 1.47
C GLN A 28 -18.52 -23.53 1.82
N GLU A 29 -17.31 -23.00 1.67
CA GLU A 29 -16.06 -23.74 1.85
C GLU A 29 -15.59 -23.67 3.31
N THR A 30 -14.72 -24.62 3.69
CA THR A 30 -14.15 -24.67 5.05
C THR A 30 -13.25 -23.45 5.30
N LYS A 31 -13.45 -22.82 6.46
CA LYS A 31 -12.67 -21.66 6.91
C LYS A 31 -11.55 -22.11 7.87
N PRO A 32 -10.29 -21.72 7.62
CA PRO A 32 -9.20 -21.94 8.58
C PRO A 32 -9.49 -21.25 9.93
N ALA A 33 -8.80 -21.69 10.99
CA ALA A 33 -8.93 -21.07 12.30
C ALA A 33 -8.56 -19.58 12.26
N GLY A 34 -9.40 -18.72 12.84
CA GLY A 34 -9.22 -17.27 12.84
C GLY A 34 -9.65 -16.56 11.54
N TRP A 35 -10.07 -17.32 10.50
CA TRP A 35 -10.51 -16.76 9.22
C TRP A 35 -12.04 -16.59 9.17
N GLN A 36 -12.51 -15.45 8.68
CA GLN A 36 -13.95 -15.19 8.44
C GLN A 36 -14.41 -15.61 7.03
N LEU A 37 -13.48 -15.78 6.09
CA LEU A 37 -13.69 -16.21 4.71
C LEU A 37 -12.77 -17.40 4.39
N SER A 38 -13.19 -18.29 3.49
CA SER A 38 -12.36 -19.34 2.93
C SER A 38 -11.30 -18.77 1.98
N PRO A 39 -10.22 -19.52 1.68
CA PRO A 39 -9.19 -19.08 0.74
C PRO A 39 -9.74 -18.67 -0.63
N LYS A 40 -10.77 -19.37 -1.13
CA LYS A 40 -11.41 -19.03 -2.40
C LYS A 40 -12.19 -17.72 -2.30
N ALA A 41 -12.94 -17.52 -1.22
CA ALA A 41 -13.66 -16.27 -1.00
C ALA A 41 -12.72 -15.07 -0.79
N VAL A 42 -11.60 -15.24 -0.08
CA VAL A 42 -10.53 -14.22 0.03
C VAL A 42 -9.95 -13.89 -1.35
N LEU A 43 -9.71 -14.90 -2.19
CA LEU A 43 -9.24 -14.67 -3.56
C LEU A 43 -10.26 -13.88 -4.38
N THR A 44 -11.55 -14.25 -4.34
CA THR A 44 -12.62 -13.52 -5.02
C THR A 44 -12.75 -12.09 -4.50
N PHE A 45 -12.59 -11.85 -3.20
CA PHE A 45 -12.57 -10.50 -2.64
C PHE A 45 -11.48 -9.63 -3.28
N LEU A 46 -10.29 -10.19 -3.46
CA LEU A 46 -9.12 -9.47 -3.96
C LEU A 46 -9.11 -9.33 -5.48
N THR A 47 -9.44 -10.38 -6.22
CA THR A 47 -9.33 -10.40 -7.69
C THR A 47 -10.65 -10.13 -8.40
N GLY A 48 -11.71 -9.88 -7.64
CA GLY A 48 -13.05 -9.66 -8.16
C GLY A 48 -13.72 -10.95 -8.64
N GLY A 49 -14.98 -10.80 -9.07
CA GLY A 49 -15.81 -11.89 -9.53
C GLY A 49 -17.29 -11.60 -9.31
N LYS A 50 -18.08 -12.65 -9.10
CA LYS A 50 -19.52 -12.54 -8.84
C LYS A 50 -19.92 -13.58 -7.81
N VAL A 51 -20.67 -13.16 -6.79
CA VAL A 51 -21.16 -14.04 -5.73
C VAL A 51 -22.65 -13.79 -5.56
N LYS A 52 -23.47 -14.85 -5.66
CA LYS A 52 -24.94 -14.76 -5.50
C LYS A 52 -25.59 -13.65 -6.35
N GLY A 53 -25.10 -13.40 -7.56
CA GLY A 53 -25.64 -12.34 -8.42
C GLY A 53 -24.99 -10.97 -8.24
N VAL A 54 -24.27 -10.74 -7.14
CA VAL A 54 -23.64 -9.45 -6.81
C VAL A 54 -22.20 -9.42 -7.35
N PRO A 55 -21.81 -8.37 -8.10
CA PRO A 55 -20.43 -8.21 -8.55
C PRO A 55 -19.51 -7.89 -7.37
N ILE A 56 -18.35 -8.54 -7.32
CA ILE A 56 -17.27 -8.24 -6.39
C ILE A 56 -16.20 -7.48 -7.16
N THR A 57 -15.90 -6.27 -6.70
CA THR A 57 -14.98 -5.35 -7.35
C THR A 57 -13.54 -5.80 -7.08
N PRO A 58 -12.65 -5.88 -8.09
CA PRO A 58 -11.27 -6.35 -7.86
C PRO A 58 -10.42 -5.33 -7.09
N LYS A 59 -9.95 -5.66 -5.89
CA LYS A 59 -9.09 -4.74 -5.09
C LYS A 59 -7.64 -4.78 -5.56
N TYR A 60 -7.19 -5.87 -6.16
CA TYR A 60 -5.85 -6.03 -6.71
C TYR A 60 -5.94 -6.28 -8.22
N ILE A 61 -5.34 -5.38 -9.00
CA ILE A 61 -5.21 -5.50 -10.45
C ILE A 61 -3.76 -5.91 -10.72
N GLY A 62 -3.56 -7.14 -11.17
CA GLY A 62 -2.22 -7.69 -11.39
C GLY A 62 -2.24 -9.20 -11.50
N ASN A 63 -1.09 -9.82 -11.25
CA ASN A 63 -0.95 -11.27 -11.37
C ASN A 63 -1.71 -11.99 -10.24
N LYS A 64 -2.85 -12.60 -10.58
CA LYS A 64 -3.68 -13.43 -9.68
C LYS A 64 -2.86 -14.49 -8.93
N ARG A 65 -1.83 -15.06 -9.55
CA ARG A 65 -0.99 -16.10 -8.93
C ARG A 65 -0.25 -15.58 -7.69
N LEU A 66 0.15 -14.31 -7.67
CA LEU A 66 0.79 -13.69 -6.50
C LEU A 66 -0.18 -13.61 -5.32
N VAL A 67 -1.46 -13.31 -5.59
CA VAL A 67 -2.50 -13.29 -4.57
C VAL A 67 -2.76 -14.68 -4.02
N GLU A 68 -2.84 -15.70 -4.89
CA GLU A 68 -2.97 -17.10 -4.47
C GLU A 68 -1.80 -17.54 -3.58
N MET A 69 -0.57 -17.18 -3.94
CA MET A 69 0.62 -17.48 -3.14
C MET A 69 0.59 -16.76 -1.77
N ALA A 70 0.11 -15.52 -1.72
CA ALA A 70 -0.04 -14.77 -0.48
C ALA A 70 -1.08 -15.45 0.45
N ILE A 71 -2.23 -15.83 -0.08
CA ILE A 71 -3.28 -16.56 0.66
C ILE A 71 -2.74 -17.91 1.14
N ALA A 72 -2.07 -18.67 0.26
CA ALA A 72 -1.50 -19.97 0.61
C ALA A 72 -0.41 -19.87 1.68
N THR A 73 0.35 -18.77 1.71
CA THR A 73 1.32 -18.50 2.79
C THR A 73 0.63 -18.40 4.14
N LEU A 74 -0.45 -17.61 4.20
CA LEU A 74 -1.19 -17.33 5.43
C LEU A 74 -2.01 -18.53 5.94
N LEU A 75 -2.18 -19.58 5.12
CA LEU A 75 -2.71 -20.87 5.54
C LEU A 75 -1.71 -21.72 6.34
N THR A 76 -0.43 -21.37 6.28
CA THR A 76 0.66 -22.05 6.99
C THR A 76 1.14 -21.23 8.17
N ASP A 77 2.04 -21.79 8.98
CA ASP A 77 2.65 -21.07 10.11
C ASP A 77 3.65 -19.97 9.69
N ARG A 78 3.92 -19.82 8.38
CA ARG A 78 4.86 -18.81 7.86
C ARG A 78 4.22 -17.43 7.81
N ALA A 79 5.02 -16.42 8.15
CA ALA A 79 4.65 -15.03 7.89
C ALA A 79 4.82 -14.67 6.41
N LEU A 80 4.08 -13.67 5.94
CA LEU A 80 4.15 -13.17 4.58
C LEU A 80 5.00 -11.89 4.53
N MET A 81 5.94 -11.82 3.60
CA MET A 81 6.68 -10.59 3.30
C MET A 81 6.37 -10.14 1.87
N LEU A 82 5.83 -8.94 1.73
CA LEU A 82 5.58 -8.29 0.45
C LEU A 82 6.71 -7.30 0.14
N ILE A 83 7.49 -7.58 -0.91
CA ILE A 83 8.60 -6.73 -1.35
C ILE A 83 8.30 -6.13 -2.71
N GLY A 84 8.68 -4.88 -2.95
CA GLY A 84 8.47 -4.23 -4.25
C GLY A 84 8.81 -2.76 -4.20
N GLU A 85 8.93 -2.14 -5.36
CA GLU A 85 9.15 -0.69 -5.49
C GLU A 85 7.99 0.11 -4.87
N PRO A 86 8.15 1.41 -4.56
CA PRO A 86 7.03 2.25 -4.14
C PRO A 86 5.88 2.21 -5.15
N GLY A 87 4.65 2.23 -4.65
CA GLY A 87 3.44 2.17 -5.50
C GLY A 87 3.07 0.79 -6.06
N THR A 88 3.78 -0.29 -5.71
CA THR A 88 3.43 -1.69 -6.10
C THR A 88 2.29 -2.33 -5.28
N ALA A 89 1.45 -1.51 -4.64
CA ALA A 89 0.29 -1.94 -3.85
C ALA A 89 0.57 -2.88 -2.65
N LYS A 90 1.80 -2.91 -2.10
CA LYS A 90 2.15 -3.75 -0.93
C LYS A 90 1.22 -3.54 0.28
N SER A 91 1.15 -2.32 0.78
CA SER A 91 0.34 -1.98 1.96
C SER A 91 -1.15 -2.15 1.67
N TRP A 92 -1.57 -1.90 0.43
CA TRP A 92 -2.94 -2.12 -0.01
C TRP A 92 -3.34 -3.60 0.00
N LEU A 93 -2.48 -4.47 -0.54
CA LEU A 93 -2.69 -5.92 -0.53
C LEU A 93 -2.65 -6.47 0.91
N SER A 94 -1.69 -6.01 1.73
CA SER A 94 -1.57 -6.32 3.16
C SER A 94 -2.86 -6.01 3.93
N GLU A 95 -3.43 -4.82 3.72
CA GLU A 95 -4.69 -4.38 4.33
C GLU A 95 -5.88 -5.23 3.88
N ASN A 96 -6.06 -5.40 2.58
CA ASN A 96 -7.21 -6.10 2.03
C ASN A 96 -7.17 -7.61 2.31
N LEU A 97 -5.98 -8.23 2.36
CA LEU A 97 -5.82 -9.61 2.85
C LEU A 97 -6.26 -9.72 4.30
N THR A 98 -5.79 -8.81 5.15
CA THR A 98 -6.12 -8.81 6.59
C THR A 98 -7.61 -8.59 6.82
N ALA A 99 -8.20 -7.62 6.12
CA ALA A 99 -9.63 -7.35 6.18
C ALA A 99 -10.46 -8.55 5.72
N ALA A 100 -10.08 -9.22 4.63
CA ALA A 100 -10.80 -10.40 4.14
C ALA A 100 -10.65 -11.60 5.07
N ILE A 101 -9.45 -11.83 5.61
CA ILE A 101 -9.13 -13.00 6.43
C ILE A 101 -9.66 -12.84 7.85
N HIS A 102 -9.34 -11.76 8.54
CA HIS A 102 -9.64 -11.61 9.98
C HIS A 102 -10.78 -10.64 10.26
N GLY A 103 -11.00 -9.65 9.38
CA GLY A 103 -12.05 -8.64 9.55
C GLY A 103 -11.64 -7.42 10.38
N ASP A 104 -10.37 -7.34 10.80
CA ASP A 104 -9.78 -6.18 11.46
C ASP A 104 -8.35 -5.99 10.94
N SER A 105 -8.16 -4.93 10.15
CA SER A 105 -6.87 -4.57 9.55
C SER A 105 -6.11 -3.50 10.34
N GLY A 106 -6.61 -3.10 11.51
CA GLY A 106 -6.08 -2.01 12.33
C GLY A 106 -4.89 -2.36 13.22
N LYS A 107 -4.49 -3.64 13.30
CA LYS A 107 -3.32 -4.09 14.08
C LYS A 107 -2.02 -3.85 13.30
N VAL A 108 -1.61 -2.59 13.17
CA VAL A 108 -0.49 -2.17 12.32
C VAL A 108 0.67 -1.60 13.14
N ILE A 109 1.89 -1.96 12.76
CA ILE A 109 3.15 -1.31 13.15
C ILE A 109 3.74 -0.65 11.90
N GLN A 110 4.08 0.63 12.01
CA GLN A 110 4.83 1.33 10.96
C GLN A 110 6.32 1.30 11.30
N GLY A 111 7.13 0.83 10.35
CA GLY A 111 8.57 0.85 10.45
C GLY A 111 9.14 2.23 10.20
N THR A 112 9.94 2.70 11.14
CA THR A 112 10.63 3.99 11.11
C THR A 112 11.94 3.87 11.87
N ALA A 113 12.80 4.89 11.78
CA ALA A 113 14.02 4.96 12.59
C ALA A 113 13.73 5.03 14.11
N GLY A 114 12.54 5.47 14.50
CA GLY A 114 12.10 5.54 15.91
C GLY A 114 11.37 4.29 16.40
N THR A 115 11.14 3.30 15.54
CA THR A 115 10.47 2.05 15.95
C THR A 115 11.41 1.25 16.84
N SER A 116 10.91 0.85 18.01
CA SER A 116 11.65 0.09 19.03
C SER A 116 11.03 -1.29 19.25
N GLU A 117 11.74 -2.16 20.00
CA GLU A 117 11.25 -3.49 20.39
C GLU A 117 9.89 -3.41 21.13
N GLU A 118 9.65 -2.36 21.91
CA GLU A 118 8.39 -2.16 22.64
C GLU A 118 7.17 -2.05 21.71
N HIS A 119 7.36 -1.46 20.52
CA HIS A 119 6.31 -1.36 19.51
C HIS A 119 5.97 -2.71 18.89
N ILE A 120 6.89 -3.67 18.94
CA ILE A 120 6.74 -5.04 18.42
C ILE A 120 6.17 -5.96 19.50
N ARG A 121 6.71 -5.91 20.71
CA ARG A 121 6.35 -6.82 21.81
C ARG A 121 5.30 -6.20 22.72
N TYR A 122 5.73 -5.39 23.67
CA TYR A 122 4.89 -4.65 24.60
C TYR A 122 5.71 -3.52 25.22
N SER A 123 5.01 -2.51 25.76
CA SER A 123 5.59 -1.46 26.58
C SER A 123 4.95 -1.50 27.98
N TRP A 124 5.32 -0.55 28.84
CA TRP A 124 4.80 -0.44 30.19
C TRP A 124 4.05 0.88 30.40
N ASN A 125 2.92 0.81 31.09
CA ASN A 125 2.32 1.96 31.74
C ASN A 125 3.17 2.29 32.97
N TYR A 126 4.08 3.26 32.83
CA TYR A 126 5.02 3.64 33.87
C TYR A 126 4.36 4.05 35.20
N ALA A 127 3.17 4.66 35.16
CA ALA A 127 2.47 5.04 36.38
C ALA A 127 2.02 3.81 37.17
N LEU A 128 1.43 2.81 36.49
CA LEU A 128 1.05 1.55 37.13
C LEU A 128 2.27 0.73 37.55
N LEU A 129 3.33 0.72 36.72
CA LEU A 129 4.57 0.03 37.02
C LEU A 129 5.24 0.57 38.29
N LEU A 130 5.28 1.89 38.48
CA LEU A 130 5.85 2.52 39.68
C LEU A 130 4.95 2.34 40.91
N ALA A 131 3.63 2.41 40.72
CA ALA A 131 2.68 2.33 41.83
C ALA A 131 2.46 0.90 42.35
N GLN A 132 2.52 -0.11 41.47
CA GLN A 132 2.09 -1.48 41.77
C GLN A 132 3.14 -2.54 41.41
N GLY A 133 4.26 -2.14 40.80
CA GLY A 133 5.25 -3.06 40.25
C GLY A 133 4.80 -3.69 38.93
N PRO A 134 5.61 -4.61 38.38
CA PRO A 134 5.26 -5.36 37.18
C PRO A 134 3.96 -6.14 37.39
N SER A 135 2.96 -5.90 36.53
CA SER A 135 1.68 -6.60 36.56
C SER A 135 1.05 -6.63 35.16
N ASP A 136 0.09 -7.53 34.93
CA ASP A 136 -0.62 -7.59 33.64
C ASP A 136 -1.34 -6.27 33.31
N GLN A 137 -1.79 -5.52 34.31
CA GLN A 137 -2.43 -4.22 34.13
C GLN A 137 -1.46 -3.13 33.70
N ALA A 138 -0.18 -3.27 34.07
CA ALA A 138 0.86 -2.33 33.67
C ALA A 138 1.34 -2.58 32.23
N ILE A 139 0.98 -3.70 31.58
CA ILE A 139 1.41 -3.98 30.20
C ILE A 139 0.60 -3.17 29.19
N ILE A 140 1.31 -2.44 28.33
CA ILE A 140 0.76 -1.84 27.12
C ILE A 140 1.05 -2.80 25.95
N LYS A 141 0.01 -3.51 25.52
CA LYS A 141 0.10 -4.53 24.46
C LYS A 141 0.33 -3.91 23.08
N SER A 142 1.32 -4.40 22.35
CA SER A 142 1.56 -3.99 20.97
C SER A 142 0.43 -4.45 20.02
N PRO A 143 0.38 -3.94 18.77
CA PRO A 143 -0.51 -4.48 17.74
C PRO A 143 -0.30 -5.99 17.49
N ILE A 144 0.94 -6.47 17.51
CA ILE A 144 1.25 -7.91 17.36
C ILE A 144 0.74 -8.69 18.55
N PHE A 145 0.97 -8.21 19.78
CA PHE A 145 0.48 -8.87 20.99
C PHE A 145 -1.06 -9.03 20.93
N ARG A 146 -1.78 -7.96 20.57
CA ARG A 146 -3.24 -8.01 20.40
C ARG A 146 -3.68 -8.99 19.29
N ALA A 147 -2.92 -9.09 18.21
CA ALA A 147 -3.18 -10.06 17.13
C ALA A 147 -2.96 -11.50 17.61
N MET A 148 -1.91 -11.73 18.41
CA MET A 148 -1.63 -13.03 19.02
C MET A 148 -2.79 -13.48 19.91
N GLU A 149 -3.30 -12.62 20.78
CA GLU A 149 -4.43 -12.98 21.66
C GLU A 149 -5.70 -13.34 20.88
N THR A 150 -5.97 -12.59 19.81
CA THR A 150 -7.20 -12.75 19.01
C THR A 150 -7.08 -13.77 17.88
N GLY A 151 -5.91 -14.38 17.66
CA GLY A 151 -5.68 -15.29 16.54
C GLY A 151 -5.84 -14.59 15.18
N GLY A 152 -5.45 -13.31 15.13
CA GLY A 152 -5.60 -12.44 13.97
C GLY A 152 -4.30 -12.13 13.25
N ILE A 153 -4.38 -11.30 12.21
CA ILE A 153 -3.20 -10.89 11.45
C ILE A 153 -2.70 -9.53 11.95
N ALA A 154 -1.41 -9.45 12.28
CA ALA A 154 -0.72 -8.18 12.48
C ALA A 154 0.00 -7.76 11.20
N ARG A 155 0.04 -6.44 10.95
CA ARG A 155 0.71 -5.86 9.78
C ARG A 155 1.93 -5.08 10.22
N PHE A 156 3.07 -5.32 9.57
CA PHE A 156 4.30 -4.56 9.78
C PHE A 156 4.69 -3.86 8.47
N GLU A 157 4.35 -2.59 8.36
CA GLU A 157 4.60 -1.81 7.16
C GLU A 157 6.01 -1.21 7.19
N GLU A 158 6.72 -1.21 6.06
CA GLU A 158 8.07 -0.64 5.92
C GLU A 158 9.12 -1.18 6.92
N ILE A 159 9.15 -2.49 7.15
CA ILE A 159 10.06 -3.13 8.13
C ILE A 159 11.54 -2.81 7.88
N SER A 160 11.94 -2.56 6.63
CA SER A 160 13.30 -2.18 6.23
C SER A 160 13.78 -0.83 6.79
N ARG A 161 12.86 0.00 7.33
CA ARG A 161 13.21 1.29 7.93
C ARG A 161 13.54 1.20 9.42
N CYS A 162 13.27 0.06 10.06
CA CYS A 162 13.67 -0.22 11.44
C CYS A 162 15.12 -0.68 11.50
N ALA A 163 15.82 -0.38 12.60
CA ALA A 163 17.14 -0.96 12.89
C ALA A 163 17.08 -2.50 12.89
N SER A 164 18.11 -3.17 12.39
CA SER A 164 18.13 -4.63 12.23
C SER A 164 17.93 -5.37 13.56
N GLU A 165 18.46 -4.84 14.66
CA GLU A 165 18.31 -5.39 16.01
C GLU A 165 16.85 -5.33 16.49
N VAL A 166 16.12 -4.28 16.12
CA VAL A 166 14.68 -4.16 16.43
C VAL A 166 13.87 -5.16 15.62
N GLN A 167 14.24 -5.39 14.35
CA GLN A 167 13.56 -6.39 13.51
C GLN A 167 13.67 -7.79 14.12
N ASP A 168 14.81 -8.12 14.73
CA ASP A 168 15.07 -9.45 15.33
C ASP A 168 14.16 -9.77 16.52
N ALA A 169 13.48 -8.78 17.12
CA ALA A 169 12.41 -9.01 18.09
C ALA A 169 11.25 -9.85 17.53
N LEU A 170 11.10 -9.94 16.21
CA LEU A 170 10.13 -10.80 15.55
C LEU A 170 10.54 -12.27 15.50
N ILE A 171 11.82 -12.61 15.72
CA ILE A 171 12.30 -13.99 15.51
C ILE A 171 11.51 -14.97 16.39
N SER A 172 11.33 -14.64 17.67
CA SER A 172 10.62 -15.54 18.58
C SER A 172 9.12 -15.59 18.29
N ILE A 173 8.54 -14.43 18.01
CA ILE A 173 7.13 -14.27 17.63
C ILE A 173 6.81 -15.07 16.37
N LEU A 174 7.72 -15.14 15.40
CA LEU A 174 7.49 -15.86 14.15
C LEU A 174 7.81 -17.35 14.25
N SER A 175 8.72 -17.75 15.15
CA SER A 175 9.18 -19.14 15.30
C SER A 175 8.35 -19.90 16.33
N GLU A 176 8.39 -19.47 17.59
CA GLU A 176 7.70 -20.13 18.71
C GLU A 176 6.25 -19.65 18.86
N LYS A 177 5.88 -18.55 18.20
CA LYS A 177 4.56 -17.89 18.36
C LYS A 177 4.32 -17.47 19.81
N THR A 178 5.37 -17.01 20.48
CA THR A 178 5.30 -16.55 21.85
C THR A 178 5.95 -15.18 22.06
N ILE A 179 5.48 -14.47 23.09
CA ILE A 179 6.13 -13.29 23.66
C ILE A 179 6.46 -13.65 25.11
N SER A 180 7.75 -13.65 25.45
CA SER A 180 8.19 -13.77 26.83
C SER A 180 8.02 -12.43 27.55
N ILE A 181 7.59 -12.47 28.82
CA ILE A 181 7.46 -11.34 29.73
C ILE A 181 8.25 -11.68 31.00
N PRO A 182 9.59 -11.52 30.97
CA PRO A 182 10.46 -11.98 32.05
C PRO A 182 10.14 -11.33 33.39
N GLU A 183 9.71 -10.07 33.39
CA GLU A 183 9.35 -9.32 34.60
C GLU A 183 8.19 -9.96 35.37
N LEU A 184 7.37 -10.77 34.70
CA LEU A 184 6.26 -11.54 35.29
C LEU A 184 6.54 -13.04 35.34
N GLY A 185 7.72 -13.50 34.90
CA GLY A 185 8.01 -14.93 34.73
C GLY A 185 7.02 -15.64 33.81
N ARG A 186 6.47 -14.92 32.82
CA ARG A 186 5.35 -15.38 31.98
C ARG A 186 5.75 -15.48 30.52
N GLU A 187 5.07 -16.36 29.80
CA GLU A 187 5.09 -16.43 28.35
C GLU A 187 3.67 -16.39 27.79
N VAL A 188 3.46 -15.64 26.72
CA VAL A 188 2.17 -15.49 26.05
C VAL A 188 2.23 -16.13 24.69
N SER A 189 1.47 -17.21 24.50
CA SER A 189 1.35 -17.90 23.21
C SER A 189 0.25 -17.31 22.34
N ALA A 190 0.45 -17.33 21.02
CA ALA A 190 -0.55 -16.89 20.07
C ALA A 190 -1.71 -17.89 19.95
N SER A 191 -2.93 -17.37 19.89
CA SER A 191 -4.12 -18.11 19.51
C SER A 191 -4.03 -18.59 18.06
N ARG A 192 -4.70 -19.70 17.75
CA ARG A 192 -4.78 -20.22 16.37
C ARG A 192 -5.35 -19.18 15.41
N GLY A 193 -4.74 -19.06 14.24
CA GLY A 193 -5.07 -18.06 13.23
C GLY A 193 -4.09 -16.87 13.21
N PHE A 194 -3.24 -16.73 14.23
CA PHE A 194 -2.25 -15.66 14.26
C PHE A 194 -1.25 -15.75 13.09
N SER A 195 -1.04 -14.63 12.40
CA SER A 195 0.01 -14.49 11.39
C SER A 195 0.47 -13.04 11.27
N VAL A 196 1.55 -12.82 10.53
CA VAL A 196 2.14 -11.50 10.27
C VAL A 196 2.27 -11.27 8.77
N ILE A 197 1.82 -10.11 8.30
CA ILE A 197 2.12 -9.61 6.96
C ILE A 197 3.06 -8.41 7.10
N ALA A 198 4.27 -8.54 6.58
CA ALA A 198 5.25 -7.46 6.56
C ALA A 198 5.43 -6.90 5.14
N THR A 199 5.78 -5.62 5.04
CA THR A 199 6.11 -4.97 3.76
C THR A 199 7.51 -4.36 3.79
N ALA A 200 8.24 -4.46 2.68
CA ALA A 200 9.55 -3.84 2.53
C ALA A 200 9.72 -3.24 1.12
N ASN A 201 10.53 -2.19 1.01
CA ASN A 201 10.87 -1.59 -0.28
C ASN A 201 12.14 -2.22 -0.86
N THR A 202 12.18 -2.43 -2.18
CA THR A 202 13.39 -2.92 -2.87
C THR A 202 14.53 -1.92 -2.86
N ARG A 203 14.24 -0.61 -2.82
CA ARG A 203 15.25 0.46 -2.80
C ARG A 203 15.93 0.65 -1.44
N ASP A 204 15.34 0.15 -0.36
CA ASP A 204 15.94 0.20 0.99
C ASP A 204 17.01 -0.88 1.19
N ARG A 205 17.36 -1.64 0.14
CA ARG A 205 18.50 -2.58 0.16
C ARG A 205 19.77 -1.79 0.51
N GLY A 206 20.21 -1.93 1.75
CA GLY A 206 21.43 -1.30 2.28
C GLY A 206 21.22 -0.29 3.42
N VAL A 207 19.98 0.04 3.82
CA VAL A 207 19.76 0.91 5.00
C VAL A 207 19.81 0.09 6.29
N ASN A 208 18.91 -0.88 6.43
CA ASN A 208 18.93 -1.89 7.51
C ASN A 208 18.62 -3.25 6.90
N GLU A 209 19.65 -4.03 6.61
CA GLU A 209 19.45 -5.37 6.05
C GLU A 209 18.89 -6.32 7.10
N MET A 210 17.79 -6.98 6.73
CA MET A 210 17.21 -8.04 7.55
C MET A 210 18.18 -9.22 7.72
N SER A 211 18.30 -9.70 8.95
CA SER A 211 19.12 -10.85 9.31
C SER A 211 18.72 -12.11 8.51
N ALA A 212 19.69 -12.98 8.24
CA ALA A 212 19.41 -14.25 7.55
C ALA A 212 18.44 -15.13 8.35
N ALA A 213 18.46 -15.02 9.67
CA ALA A 213 17.55 -15.71 10.57
C ALA A 213 16.10 -15.25 10.33
N LEU A 214 15.86 -13.93 10.32
CA LEU A 214 14.52 -13.37 10.12
C LEU A 214 14.01 -13.61 8.69
N LYS A 215 14.85 -13.43 7.66
CA LYS A 215 14.49 -13.72 6.26
C LYS A 215 13.93 -15.14 6.08
N ARG A 216 14.50 -16.14 6.78
CA ARG A 216 14.06 -17.55 6.71
C ARG A 216 12.70 -17.81 7.38
N ARG A 217 12.12 -16.88 8.13
CA ARG A 217 10.81 -17.00 8.79
C ARG A 217 9.66 -16.42 7.97
N PHE A 218 9.98 -15.66 6.93
CA PHE A 218 9.00 -15.18 5.97
C PHE A 218 8.93 -16.11 4.74
N ASN A 219 7.76 -16.16 4.11
CA ASN A 219 7.67 -16.42 2.68
C ASN A 219 7.66 -15.07 1.95
N ILE A 220 8.57 -14.90 1.00
CA ILE A 220 8.79 -13.61 0.34
C ILE A 220 8.08 -13.61 -1.01
N ILE A 221 7.19 -12.65 -1.22
CA ILE A 221 6.54 -12.40 -2.50
C ILE A 221 6.98 -11.03 -3.00
N VAL A 222 7.54 -11.01 -4.22
CA VAL A 222 7.94 -9.76 -4.88
C VAL A 222 6.78 -9.28 -5.75
N LEU A 223 6.22 -8.12 -5.42
CA LEU A 223 5.18 -7.45 -6.21
C LEU A 223 5.86 -6.62 -7.31
N PRO A 224 5.65 -6.96 -8.59
CA PRO A 224 6.21 -6.20 -9.70
C PRO A 224 5.45 -4.89 -9.91
N ALA A 225 6.10 -3.92 -10.54
CA ALA A 225 5.39 -2.80 -11.15
C ALA A 225 4.47 -3.31 -12.29
N PRO A 226 3.40 -2.59 -12.65
CA PRO A 226 2.54 -2.96 -13.76
C PRO A 226 3.32 -3.16 -15.07
N SER A 227 3.19 -4.34 -15.67
CA SER A 227 4.01 -4.75 -16.83
C SER A 227 3.65 -4.00 -18.10
N ASN A 228 2.39 -3.61 -18.27
CA ASN A 228 1.90 -2.87 -19.43
C ASN A 228 1.17 -1.59 -19.00
N ILE A 229 1.04 -0.66 -19.94
CA ILE A 229 0.44 0.65 -19.69
C ILE A 229 -1.06 0.55 -19.44
N GLU A 230 -1.77 -0.35 -20.11
CA GLU A 230 -3.23 -0.50 -19.95
C GLU A 230 -3.60 -0.86 -18.51
N THR A 231 -2.88 -1.82 -17.92
CA THR A 231 -3.05 -2.19 -16.50
C THR A 231 -2.75 -1.02 -15.57
N GLU A 232 -1.70 -0.23 -15.84
CA GLU A 232 -1.37 0.92 -15.00
C GLU A 232 -2.41 2.04 -15.12
N VAL A 233 -2.93 2.30 -16.33
CA VAL A 233 -4.04 3.24 -16.57
C VAL A 233 -5.31 2.78 -15.84
N GLU A 234 -5.66 1.50 -15.92
CA GLU A 234 -6.81 0.92 -15.21
C GLU A 234 -6.68 1.13 -13.69
N ILE A 235 -5.52 0.82 -13.13
CA ILE A 235 -5.22 1.03 -11.70
C ILE A 235 -5.41 2.50 -11.33
N VAL A 236 -4.81 3.42 -12.08
CA VAL A 236 -4.86 4.85 -11.77
C VAL A 236 -6.30 5.38 -11.87
N ARG A 237 -7.02 5.07 -12.97
CA ARG A 237 -8.42 5.50 -13.16
C ARG A 237 -9.32 5.04 -12.03
N LYS A 238 -9.21 3.76 -11.67
CA LYS A 238 -10.02 3.18 -10.60
C LYS A 238 -9.78 3.88 -9.27
N ARG A 239 -8.50 4.03 -8.90
CA ARG A 239 -8.12 4.61 -7.61
C ARG A 239 -8.46 6.10 -7.53
N VAL A 240 -8.28 6.85 -8.62
CA VAL A 240 -8.71 8.25 -8.68
C VAL A 240 -10.24 8.35 -8.52
N GLY A 241 -11.02 7.46 -9.15
CA GLY A 241 -12.47 7.44 -8.99
C GLY A 241 -12.94 7.13 -7.56
N GLU A 242 -12.32 6.14 -6.92
CA GLU A 242 -12.58 5.80 -5.51
C GLU A 242 -12.25 6.96 -4.57
N ILE A 243 -11.10 7.62 -4.76
CA ILE A 243 -10.69 8.77 -3.94
C ILE A 243 -11.60 9.98 -4.20
N SER A 244 -11.93 10.27 -5.46
CA SER A 244 -12.84 11.35 -5.83
C SER A 244 -14.19 11.21 -5.15
N THR A 245 -14.72 9.99 -5.07
CA THR A 245 -16.00 9.71 -4.40
C THR A 245 -15.85 9.88 -2.89
N SER A 246 -14.77 9.33 -2.30
CA SER A 246 -14.53 9.40 -0.86
C SER A 246 -14.30 10.81 -0.33
N TYR A 247 -13.73 11.71 -1.15
CA TYR A 247 -13.47 13.10 -0.79
C TYR A 247 -14.49 14.08 -1.36
N GLU A 248 -15.56 13.57 -1.99
CA GLU A 248 -16.62 14.38 -2.60
C GLU A 248 -16.07 15.50 -3.51
N LEU A 249 -15.04 15.18 -4.30
CA LEU A 249 -14.41 16.16 -5.18
C LEU A 249 -15.40 16.65 -6.23
N LYS A 250 -15.47 17.96 -6.42
CA LYS A 250 -16.43 18.63 -7.32
C LYS A 250 -16.05 18.58 -8.80
N ALA A 251 -14.88 18.04 -9.13
CA ALA A 251 -14.42 17.88 -10.50
C ALA A 251 -14.94 16.59 -11.13
N SER A 252 -15.14 16.63 -12.44
CA SER A 252 -15.32 15.43 -13.27
C SER A 252 -14.08 14.54 -13.24
N LEU A 253 -14.28 13.23 -13.35
CA LEU A 253 -13.19 12.26 -13.44
C LEU A 253 -12.28 12.58 -14.65
N PRO A 254 -10.96 12.36 -14.54
CA PRO A 254 -10.04 12.58 -15.64
C PRO A 254 -10.44 11.75 -16.87
N GLU A 255 -10.36 12.37 -18.04
CA GLU A 255 -10.50 11.67 -19.31
C GLU A 255 -9.40 10.60 -19.46
N GLU A 256 -9.70 9.54 -20.21
CA GLU A 256 -8.74 8.45 -20.42
C GLU A 256 -7.41 8.93 -20.99
N GLU A 257 -7.48 9.89 -21.91
CA GLU A 257 -6.30 10.46 -22.55
C GLU A 257 -5.39 11.18 -21.53
N ALA A 258 -5.96 11.95 -20.61
CA ALA A 258 -5.22 12.63 -19.55
C ALA A 258 -4.51 11.62 -18.63
N VAL A 259 -5.21 10.58 -18.19
CA VAL A 259 -4.60 9.52 -17.37
C VAL A 259 -3.49 8.81 -18.14
N ARG A 260 -3.72 8.48 -19.40
CA ARG A 260 -2.73 7.81 -20.26
C ARG A 260 -1.50 8.67 -20.48
N LYS A 261 -1.63 10.00 -20.65
CA LYS A 261 -0.51 10.94 -20.76
C LYS A 261 0.35 10.92 -19.49
N VAL A 262 -0.27 11.09 -18.31
CA VAL A 262 0.43 11.07 -17.01
C VAL A 262 1.15 9.74 -16.79
N VAL A 263 0.45 8.62 -16.99
CA VAL A 263 1.03 7.28 -16.83
C VAL A 263 2.19 7.06 -17.80
N THR A 264 2.07 7.52 -19.05
CA THR A 264 3.16 7.42 -20.03
C THR A 264 4.40 8.15 -19.56
N ILE A 265 4.26 9.41 -19.13
CA ILE A 265 5.39 10.22 -18.62
C ILE A 265 6.07 9.50 -17.46
N PHE A 266 5.28 9.00 -16.51
CA PHE A 266 5.80 8.34 -15.32
C PHE A 266 6.53 7.04 -15.67
N ARG A 267 5.95 6.24 -16.59
CA ARG A 267 6.57 4.99 -17.04
C ARG A 267 7.92 5.24 -17.71
N GLU A 268 8.01 6.23 -18.59
CA GLU A 268 9.22 6.52 -19.35
C GLU A 268 10.34 7.11 -18.49
N LEU A 269 10.01 8.03 -17.58
CA LEU A 269 10.98 8.55 -16.61
C LEU A 269 11.46 7.46 -15.65
N ARG A 270 10.57 6.54 -15.23
CA ARG A 270 10.91 5.40 -14.36
C ARG A 270 11.76 4.34 -15.07
N SER A 271 11.46 4.01 -16.33
CA SER A 271 12.19 3.00 -17.11
C SER A 271 13.49 3.54 -17.70
N GLY A 272 13.63 4.87 -17.80
CA GLY A 272 14.76 5.52 -18.47
C GLY A 272 14.73 5.38 -20.00
N VAL A 273 13.57 5.02 -20.56
CA VAL A 273 13.38 4.86 -22.01
C VAL A 273 11.93 5.12 -22.38
N THR A 274 11.74 5.76 -23.53
CA THR A 274 10.42 5.95 -24.16
C THR A 274 9.70 4.62 -24.40
N LEU A 275 8.36 4.63 -24.41
CA LEU A 275 7.57 3.40 -24.57
C LEU A 275 7.81 2.68 -25.91
N ASP A 276 8.22 3.41 -26.95
CA ASP A 276 8.59 2.85 -28.25
C ASP A 276 10.06 2.42 -28.34
N GLY A 277 10.82 2.60 -27.25
CA GLY A 277 12.22 2.16 -27.13
C GLY A 277 13.23 3.04 -27.85
N LYS A 278 12.83 4.16 -28.48
CA LYS A 278 13.71 4.91 -29.39
C LYS A 278 14.61 5.92 -28.69
N GLU A 279 14.08 6.63 -27.70
CA GLU A 279 14.81 7.67 -26.97
C GLU A 279 15.08 7.24 -25.52
N LYS A 280 16.33 7.42 -25.09
CA LYS A 280 16.74 7.27 -23.69
C LYS A 280 16.26 8.48 -22.89
N VAL A 281 15.78 8.22 -21.69
CA VAL A 281 15.26 9.24 -20.77
C VAL A 281 16.08 9.21 -19.49
N LYS A 282 16.43 10.39 -18.96
CA LYS A 282 17.02 10.48 -17.63
C LYS A 282 15.91 10.36 -16.59
N GLY A 283 16.14 9.54 -15.56
CA GLY A 283 15.24 9.48 -14.40
C GLY A 283 15.54 10.60 -13.41
N PRO A 284 14.54 11.23 -12.77
CA PRO A 284 14.79 12.17 -11.70
C PRO A 284 15.31 11.47 -10.44
N SER A 285 15.77 12.27 -9.48
CA SER A 285 16.24 11.82 -8.18
C SER A 285 15.12 11.15 -7.36
N GLY A 286 13.91 11.68 -7.48
CA GLY A 286 12.72 11.18 -6.82
C GLY A 286 12.29 9.79 -7.27
N VAL A 287 11.60 9.09 -6.38
CA VAL A 287 10.77 7.96 -6.79
C VAL A 287 9.70 8.47 -7.76
N ILE A 288 9.44 7.70 -8.83
CA ILE A 288 8.27 7.86 -9.69
C ILE A 288 7.49 6.56 -9.63
N SER A 289 6.22 6.63 -9.26
CA SER A 289 5.38 5.47 -8.98
C SER A 289 3.93 5.67 -9.41
N THR A 290 3.21 4.55 -9.52
CA THR A 290 1.77 4.56 -9.81
C THR A 290 0.98 5.31 -8.72
N ALA A 291 1.46 5.28 -7.48
CA ALA A 291 0.86 6.03 -6.37
C ALA A 291 0.98 7.54 -6.57
N GLU A 292 2.12 8.02 -7.08
CA GLU A 292 2.31 9.44 -7.39
C GLU A 292 1.43 9.90 -8.56
N ALA A 293 1.17 9.04 -9.55
CA ALA A 293 0.23 9.36 -10.63
C ALA A 293 -1.21 9.52 -10.11
N ILE A 294 -1.62 8.69 -9.14
CA ILE A 294 -2.92 8.80 -8.46
C ILE A 294 -2.99 10.11 -7.67
N SER A 295 -1.96 10.42 -6.87
CA SER A 295 -1.90 11.66 -6.09
C SER A 295 -1.93 12.90 -6.98
N LEU A 296 -1.18 12.88 -8.10
CA LEU A 296 -1.15 13.95 -9.08
C LEU A 296 -2.55 14.23 -9.64
N LEU A 297 -3.21 13.21 -10.20
CA LEU A 297 -4.53 13.38 -10.80
C LEU A 297 -5.60 13.77 -9.77
N THR A 298 -5.52 13.23 -8.56
CA THR A 298 -6.41 13.65 -7.45
C THR A 298 -6.20 15.12 -7.10
N GLY A 299 -4.95 15.58 -7.06
CA GLY A 299 -4.60 16.99 -6.87
C GLY A 299 -5.12 17.87 -8.00
N SER A 300 -4.95 17.45 -9.25
CA SER A 300 -5.50 18.17 -10.41
C SER A 300 -7.03 18.24 -10.39
N MET A 301 -7.72 17.20 -9.91
CA MET A 301 -9.16 17.25 -9.67
C MET A 301 -9.54 18.25 -8.57
N ALA A 302 -8.79 18.30 -7.48
CA ALA A 302 -9.03 19.25 -6.40
C ALA A 302 -8.84 20.70 -6.89
N LEU A 303 -7.80 20.97 -7.69
CA LEU A 303 -7.58 22.28 -8.33
C LEU A 303 -8.73 22.65 -9.25
N ALA A 304 -9.07 21.78 -10.20
CA ALA A 304 -10.13 22.00 -11.17
C ALA A 304 -11.51 22.20 -10.52
N GLY A 305 -11.82 21.45 -9.46
CA GLY A 305 -13.10 21.55 -8.75
C GLY A 305 -13.20 22.74 -7.80
N SER A 306 -12.07 23.27 -7.32
CA SER A 306 -12.04 24.36 -6.35
C SER A 306 -11.79 25.73 -6.99
N PHE A 307 -10.95 25.79 -8.02
CA PHE A 307 -10.49 27.02 -8.64
C PHE A 307 -10.76 27.08 -10.16
N GLY A 308 -11.12 25.94 -10.77
CA GLY A 308 -11.42 25.83 -12.19
C GLY A 308 -12.92 25.73 -12.49
N ASN A 309 -13.23 25.13 -13.64
CA ASN A 309 -14.60 24.90 -14.12
C ASN A 309 -15.12 23.49 -13.82
N GLY A 310 -14.45 22.75 -12.92
CA GLY A 310 -14.77 21.35 -12.63
C GLY A 310 -14.29 20.34 -13.67
N ARG A 311 -13.51 20.75 -14.68
CA ARG A 311 -12.81 19.85 -15.61
C ARG A 311 -11.31 20.05 -15.47
N ILE A 312 -10.58 18.94 -15.45
CA ILE A 312 -9.13 18.96 -15.37
C ILE A 312 -8.57 19.57 -16.65
N SER A 313 -7.85 20.68 -16.52
CA SER A 313 -7.13 21.32 -17.61
C SER A 313 -5.70 20.78 -17.74
N GLU A 314 -5.04 21.11 -18.85
CA GLU A 314 -3.64 20.75 -19.02
C GLU A 314 -2.72 21.54 -18.07
N GLU A 315 -3.15 22.72 -17.59
CA GLU A 315 -2.46 23.49 -16.54
C GLU A 315 -2.51 22.76 -15.18
N ASP A 316 -3.67 22.20 -14.82
CA ASP A 316 -3.82 21.42 -13.58
C ASP A 316 -2.92 20.18 -13.58
N ILE A 317 -2.76 19.54 -14.74
CA ILE A 317 -1.88 18.38 -14.92
C ILE A 317 -0.42 18.82 -14.89
N ALA A 318 -0.07 19.92 -15.59
CA ALA A 318 1.28 20.46 -15.58
C ALA A 318 1.76 20.82 -14.16
N ALA A 319 0.90 21.44 -13.35
CA ALA A 319 1.22 21.78 -11.96
C ALA A 319 1.54 20.53 -11.12
N GLY A 320 0.71 19.50 -11.29
CA GLY A 320 0.92 18.22 -10.63
C GLY A 320 2.18 17.49 -11.12
N LEU A 321 2.47 17.52 -12.43
CA LEU A 321 3.67 16.93 -13.02
C LEU A 321 4.94 17.62 -12.50
N GLN A 322 4.93 18.96 -12.44
CA GLN A 322 6.04 19.74 -11.92
C GLN A 322 6.38 19.32 -10.49
N GLY A 323 5.40 19.27 -9.58
CA GLY A 323 5.62 18.87 -8.19
C GLY A 323 5.96 17.40 -7.98
N ALA A 324 5.50 16.52 -8.87
CA ALA A 324 5.80 15.08 -8.78
C ALA A 324 7.21 14.75 -9.29
N ILE A 325 7.67 15.44 -10.34
CA ILE A 325 8.93 15.15 -11.04
C ILE A 325 10.09 15.97 -10.48
N VAL A 326 9.87 17.26 -10.21
CA VAL A 326 10.91 18.19 -9.76
C VAL A 326 10.87 18.28 -8.23
N LYS A 327 11.64 17.41 -7.56
CA LYS A 327 11.79 17.41 -6.09
C LYS A 327 13.10 18.05 -5.64
N ASP A 328 14.16 17.86 -6.42
CA ASP A 328 15.42 18.58 -6.33
C ASP A 328 15.44 19.69 -7.40
N GLU A 329 15.47 20.96 -6.96
CA GLU A 329 15.21 22.12 -7.82
C GLU A 329 16.18 22.29 -8.98
N GLU A 330 17.44 21.87 -8.85
CA GLU A 330 18.42 22.04 -9.92
C GLU A 330 18.48 20.82 -10.83
N LYS A 331 18.67 19.63 -10.23
CA LYS A 331 18.91 18.41 -11.01
C LYS A 331 17.66 17.93 -11.72
N ASP A 332 16.53 17.86 -11.02
CA ASP A 332 15.31 17.28 -11.58
C ASP A 332 14.66 18.24 -12.59
N ARG A 333 14.84 19.55 -12.42
CA ARG A 333 14.39 20.57 -13.39
C ARG A 333 15.06 20.40 -14.75
N LEU A 334 16.36 20.08 -14.77
CA LEU A 334 17.09 19.77 -16.00
C LEU A 334 16.60 18.46 -16.63
N VAL A 335 16.40 17.41 -15.84
CA VAL A 335 15.84 16.13 -16.31
C VAL A 335 14.46 16.35 -16.94
N TRP A 336 13.62 17.14 -16.28
CA TRP A 336 12.28 17.44 -16.76
C TRP A 336 12.31 18.26 -18.06
N LYS A 337 13.15 19.31 -18.12
CA LYS A 337 13.35 20.12 -19.32
C LYS A 337 13.81 19.26 -20.51
N GLU A 338 14.75 18.36 -20.31
CA GLU A 338 15.22 17.45 -21.36
C GLU A 338 14.10 16.53 -21.86
N TYR A 339 13.26 15.99 -20.96
CA TYR A 339 12.12 15.18 -21.35
C TYR A 339 11.09 15.98 -22.16
N LEU A 340 10.78 17.21 -21.74
CA LEU A 340 9.85 18.09 -22.45
C LEU A 340 10.32 18.37 -23.89
N GLU A 341 11.59 18.78 -24.06
CA GLU A 341 12.13 19.16 -25.37
C GLU A 341 12.41 17.98 -26.30
N ASN A 342 12.96 16.88 -25.76
CA ASN A 342 13.42 15.76 -26.58
C ASN A 342 12.34 14.71 -26.81
N VAL A 343 11.41 14.54 -25.87
CA VAL A 343 10.37 13.51 -25.96
C VAL A 343 9.01 14.14 -26.22
N MET A 344 8.52 14.97 -25.28
CA MET A 344 7.12 15.42 -25.29
C MET A 344 6.80 16.33 -26.48
N LYS A 345 7.68 17.27 -26.82
CA LYS A 345 7.54 18.21 -27.94
C LYS A 345 7.39 17.53 -29.30
N LYS A 346 8.05 16.37 -29.48
CA LYS A 346 8.02 15.59 -30.72
C LYS A 346 6.76 14.73 -30.85
N ARG A 347 5.92 14.67 -29.81
CA ARG A 347 4.65 13.93 -29.85
C ARG A 347 3.62 14.72 -30.65
N GLY A 348 2.64 13.99 -31.21
CA GLY A 348 1.60 14.54 -32.08
C GLY A 348 0.74 15.65 -31.44
N SER A 349 -0.20 16.18 -32.21
CA SER A 349 -1.04 17.33 -31.83
C SER A 349 -1.72 17.20 -30.46
N THR A 350 -2.08 15.99 -30.05
CA THR A 350 -2.73 15.70 -28.77
C THR A 350 -1.87 16.06 -27.54
N TRP A 351 -0.55 16.12 -27.67
CA TRP A 351 0.38 16.43 -26.57
C TRP A 351 0.75 17.91 -26.48
N ARG A 352 0.44 18.69 -27.52
CA ARG A 352 0.95 20.05 -27.70
C ARG A 352 0.55 20.99 -26.56
N ASN A 353 -0.71 20.95 -26.13
CA ASN A 353 -1.21 21.84 -25.08
C ASN A 353 -0.55 21.54 -23.73
N LEU A 354 -0.45 20.24 -23.38
CA LEU A 354 0.24 19.84 -22.15
C LEU A 354 1.74 20.15 -22.19
N TYR A 355 2.41 20.00 -23.34
CA TYR A 355 3.81 20.41 -23.49
C TYR A 355 4.00 21.91 -23.20
N TYR A 356 3.12 22.78 -23.72
CA TYR A 356 3.22 24.22 -23.47
C TYR A 356 3.00 24.56 -22.00
N ALA A 357 1.96 23.99 -21.37
CA ALA A 357 1.69 24.20 -19.95
C ALA A 357 2.86 23.74 -19.05
N CYS A 358 3.42 22.56 -19.32
CA CYS A 358 4.60 22.07 -18.59
C CYS A 358 5.85 22.93 -18.83
N SER A 359 6.06 23.39 -20.07
CA SER A 359 7.22 24.22 -20.42
C SER A 359 7.15 25.59 -19.74
N GLU A 360 5.96 26.19 -19.66
CA GLU A 360 5.74 27.45 -18.98
C GLU A 360 6.02 27.34 -17.48
N MET A 361 5.56 26.27 -16.83
CA MET A 361 5.79 26.07 -15.39
C MET A 361 7.23 25.71 -15.04
N ASN A 362 7.97 25.07 -15.94
CA ASN A 362 9.35 24.67 -15.68
C ASN A 362 10.37 25.79 -15.93
N ASN A 363 9.95 26.90 -16.56
CA ASN A 363 10.81 28.05 -16.89
C ASN A 363 11.27 28.85 -15.68
#